data_AF-A0A6A8M6B6-F1
#
_entry.id   AF-A0A6A8M6B6-F1
#
_cell.length_a   1.000
_cell.length_b   1.000
_cell.length_c   1.000
_cell.angle_alpha   90.00
_cell.angle_beta   90.00
_cell.angle_gamma   90.00
#
_symmetry.space_group_name_H-M   'P 1'
#
loop_
_entity.id
_entity.type
_entity.pdbx_description
1 polymer ?
#
loop_
_entity_poly.entity_id
_entity_poly.type
_entity_poly.pdbx_seq_one_letter_code
_entity_poly.pdbx_strand_id
1 'polypeptide(L)'
;MKTLLNEFKEFINRGNVMDMAVGVIIGGAFTAIVTSLTDNIINPLISVIAGGSATEISGLVVPGTNIDFGAFIGSCINFLIVAAIVFAIVKAFNKAQEIGDRLAGATAEEAAPAPVCPYCLEEVHEGATKCCHCGSELPRA
;
A
#
# COMPACT_ATOMS: atom_id res chain seq x y z
N MET A 1 -2.83 -3.27 -40.95
CA MET A 1 -3.61 -3.69 -39.77
C MET A 1 -2.71 -4.11 -38.60
N LYS A 2 -1.66 -3.34 -38.30
CA LYS A 2 -0.75 -3.54 -37.14
C LYS A 2 -0.74 -2.30 -36.21
N THR A 3 -1.65 -1.36 -36.44
CA THR A 3 -1.59 -0.01 -35.86
C THR A 3 -2.06 -0.01 -34.40
N LEU A 4 -3.22 -0.61 -34.09
CA LEU A 4 -3.75 -0.64 -32.71
C LEU A 4 -2.92 -1.48 -31.73
N LEU A 5 -2.38 -2.63 -32.15
CA LEU A 5 -1.56 -3.47 -31.27
C LEU A 5 -0.19 -2.82 -30.96
N ASN A 6 0.37 -2.08 -31.91
CA ASN A 6 1.61 -1.34 -31.70
C ASN A 6 1.36 -0.10 -30.84
N GLU A 7 0.28 0.64 -31.08
CA GLU A 7 -0.15 1.77 -30.23
C GLU A 7 -0.46 1.33 -28.80
N PHE A 8 -1.08 0.16 -28.61
CA PHE A 8 -1.36 -0.40 -27.29
C PHE A 8 -0.08 -0.85 -26.57
N LYS A 9 0.87 -1.44 -27.29
CA LYS A 9 2.18 -1.80 -26.73
C LYS A 9 2.98 -0.56 -26.32
N GLU A 10 2.98 0.50 -27.15
CA GLU A 10 3.58 1.79 -26.80
C GLU A 10 2.91 2.45 -25.59
N PHE A 11 1.59 2.30 -25.45
CA PHE A 11 0.85 2.79 -24.29
C PHE A 11 1.22 2.05 -23.01
N ILE A 12 1.26 0.72 -23.03
CA ILE A 12 1.65 -0.11 -21.87
C ILE A 12 3.12 0.09 -21.49
N ASN A 13 3.99 0.31 -22.47
CA ASN A 13 5.41 0.57 -22.23
C ASN A 13 5.67 1.94 -21.57
N ARG A 14 4.64 2.78 -21.38
CA ARG A 14 4.75 3.93 -20.47
C ARG A 14 4.85 3.37 -19.05
N GLY A 15 6.07 3.30 -18.49
CA GLY A 15 6.35 2.68 -17.19
C GLY A 15 5.39 3.06 -16.06
N ASN A 16 4.98 4.33 -16.00
CA ASN A 16 3.99 4.82 -15.03
C ASN A 16 2.63 4.08 -15.07
N VAL A 17 2.19 3.59 -16.23
CA VAL A 17 0.94 2.85 -16.39
C VAL A 17 1.09 1.41 -15.91
N MET A 18 2.23 0.78 -16.16
CA MET A 18 2.50 -0.59 -15.73
C MET A 18 2.60 -0.68 -14.21
N ASP A 19 3.34 0.22 -13.57
CA ASP A 19 3.52 0.22 -12.12
C ASP A 19 2.20 0.49 -11.39
N MET A 20 1.39 1.41 -11.91
CA MET A 20 0.05 1.66 -11.40
C MET A 20 -0.85 0.43 -11.56
N ALA A 21 -0.84 -0.23 -12.72
CA ALA A 21 -1.65 -1.41 -12.97
C ALA A 21 -1.29 -2.58 -12.03
N VAL A 22 0.01 -2.82 -11.83
CA VAL A 22 0.50 -3.83 -10.88
C VAL A 22 0.07 -3.50 -9.46
N GLY A 23 0.19 -2.22 -9.04
CA GLY A 23 -0.25 -1.77 -7.72
C GLY A 23 -1.74 -2.02 -7.46
N VAL A 24 -2.61 -1.74 -8.44
CA VAL A 24 -4.06 -1.96 -8.31
C VAL A 24 -4.39 -3.46 -8.24
N ILE A 25 -3.75 -4.29 -9.07
CA ILE A 25 -4.01 -5.74 -9.09
C ILE A 25 -3.56 -6.39 -7.78
N ILE A 26 -2.36 -6.07 -7.30
CA ILE A 26 -1.82 -6.60 -6.04
C ILE A 26 -2.65 -6.09 -4.87
N GLY A 27 -3.02 -4.80 -4.87
CA GLY A 27 -3.88 -4.22 -3.85
C GLY A 27 -5.23 -4.93 -3.73
N GLY A 28 -5.90 -5.17 -4.86
CA GLY A 28 -7.17 -5.90 -4.91
C GLY A 28 -7.05 -7.35 -4.42
N ALA A 29 -6.01 -8.08 -4.85
CA ALA A 29 -5.76 -9.45 -4.42
C ALA A 29 -5.49 -9.54 -2.90
N PHE A 30 -4.75 -8.57 -2.36
CA PHE A 30 -4.43 -8.52 -0.94
C PHE A 30 -5.67 -8.24 -0.09
N THR A 31 -6.51 -7.29 -0.51
CA THR A 31 -7.81 -7.04 0.15
C THR A 31 -8.66 -8.30 0.19
N ALA A 32 -8.72 -9.07 -0.91
CA ALA A 32 -9.48 -10.33 -0.93
C ALA A 32 -8.97 -11.37 0.08
N ILE A 33 -7.65 -11.46 0.29
CA ILE A 33 -7.06 -12.36 1.29
C ILE A 33 -7.43 -11.89 2.71
N VAL A 34 -7.33 -10.59 2.98
CA VAL A 34 -7.66 -10.04 4.30
C VAL A 34 -9.17 -10.20 4.59
N THR A 35 -10.04 -9.92 3.62
CA THR A 35 -11.49 -10.16 3.73
C THR A 35 -11.78 -11.64 3.99
N SER A 36 -11.15 -12.56 3.25
CA SER A 36 -11.32 -14.00 3.47
C SER A 36 -10.89 -14.44 4.87
N LEU A 37 -9.78 -13.90 5.38
CA LEU A 37 -9.32 -14.18 6.75
C LEU A 37 -10.32 -13.66 7.79
N THR A 38 -10.82 -12.44 7.62
CA THR A 38 -11.78 -11.86 8.55
C THR A 38 -13.12 -12.61 8.52
N ASP A 39 -13.63 -12.91 7.32
CA ASP A 39 -14.94 -13.53 7.18
C ASP A 39 -14.95 -15.00 7.59
N ASN A 40 -13.89 -15.76 7.27
CA ASN A 40 -13.85 -17.21 7.53
C ASN A 40 -13.24 -17.59 8.88
N ILE A 41 -12.43 -16.73 9.50
CA ILE A 41 -11.76 -17.06 10.77
C ILE A 41 -12.19 -16.12 11.89
N ILE A 42 -12.15 -14.81 11.66
CA ILE A 42 -12.40 -13.83 12.73
C ILE A 42 -13.89 -13.72 13.07
N ASN A 43 -14.77 -13.52 12.08
CA ASN A 43 -16.21 -13.42 12.29
C ASN A 43 -16.78 -14.65 13.03
N PRO A 44 -16.46 -15.90 12.66
CA PRO A 44 -16.92 -17.06 13.42
C PRO A 44 -16.31 -17.12 14.82
N LEU A 45 -15.04 -16.72 15.02
CA LEU A 45 -14.43 -16.69 16.35
C LEU A 45 -15.09 -15.67 17.27
N ILE A 46 -15.40 -14.48 16.76
CA ILE A 46 -16.17 -13.46 17.48
C ILE A 46 -17.57 -13.96 17.78
N SER A 47 -18.20 -14.66 16.83
CA SER A 47 -19.54 -15.22 17.01
C SER A 47 -19.61 -16.29 18.13
N VAL A 48 -18.54 -17.05 18.32
CA VAL A 48 -18.45 -18.05 19.39
C VAL A 48 -18.17 -17.37 20.74
N ILE A 49 -17.27 -16.38 20.78
CA ILE A 49 -16.91 -15.66 22.01
C ILE A 49 -18.01 -14.72 22.48
N ALA A 50 -18.77 -14.12 21.55
CA ALA A 50 -19.91 -13.26 21.86
C ALA A 50 -21.19 -14.03 22.26
N GLY A 51 -21.16 -15.37 22.28
CA GLY A 51 -22.22 -16.20 22.86
C GLY A 51 -23.28 -16.72 21.88
N GLY A 52 -22.88 -17.10 20.67
CA GLY A 52 -23.81 -17.37 19.57
C GLY A 52 -23.76 -16.21 18.58
N SER A 53 -24.11 -16.47 17.33
CA SER A 53 -23.87 -15.62 16.16
C SER A 53 -23.70 -14.13 16.50
N ALA A 54 -22.70 -13.43 15.95
CA ALA A 54 -22.63 -11.97 16.03
C ALA A 54 -23.83 -11.27 15.33
N THR A 55 -24.86 -12.03 15.00
CA THR A 55 -26.17 -11.72 14.44
C THR A 55 -27.31 -11.89 15.47
N GLU A 56 -27.01 -12.34 16.70
CA GLU A 56 -27.96 -12.59 17.78
C GLU A 56 -27.68 -11.73 19.03
N ILE A 57 -27.14 -10.52 18.86
CA ILE A 57 -27.60 -9.45 19.76
C ILE A 57 -29.04 -9.17 19.35
N SER A 58 -29.92 -9.96 19.95
CA SER A 58 -31.37 -9.77 20.07
C SER A 58 -31.85 -8.62 19.21
N GLY A 59 -32.33 -8.94 18.01
CA GLY A 59 -33.27 -8.08 17.36
C GLY A 59 -34.33 -7.73 18.40
N LEU A 60 -34.38 -6.46 18.80
CA LEU A 60 -35.65 -5.86 19.18
C LEU A 60 -36.47 -5.93 17.90
N VAL A 61 -37.12 -7.08 17.69
CA VAL A 61 -38.16 -7.26 16.69
C VAL A 61 -39.31 -6.36 17.15
N VAL A 62 -39.22 -5.08 16.81
CA VAL A 62 -40.39 -4.21 16.76
C VAL A 62 -41.13 -4.63 15.49
N PRO A 63 -42.39 -5.06 15.58
CA PRO A 63 -43.11 -5.58 14.42
C PRO A 63 -43.27 -4.48 13.36
N GLY A 64 -42.48 -4.56 12.27
CA GLY A 64 -42.63 -3.69 11.09
C GLY A 64 -41.36 -3.23 10.40
N THR A 65 -40.18 -3.27 11.03
CA THR A 65 -38.90 -2.89 10.38
C THR A 65 -37.72 -3.66 10.98
N ASN A 66 -37.02 -4.46 10.16
CA ASN A 66 -35.74 -5.07 10.53
C ASN A 66 -34.64 -4.00 10.47
N ILE A 67 -34.32 -3.39 11.61
CA ILE A 67 -33.09 -2.59 11.75
C ILE A 67 -32.07 -3.47 12.48
N ASP A 68 -31.23 -4.15 11.69
CA ASP A 68 -30.22 -5.08 12.18
C ASP A 68 -28.99 -4.34 12.73
N PHE A 69 -29.13 -3.73 13.91
CA PHE A 69 -28.02 -3.09 14.62
C PHE A 69 -26.85 -4.06 14.87
N GLY A 70 -27.12 -5.35 15.03
CA GLY A 70 -26.09 -6.39 15.18
C GLY A 70 -25.21 -6.54 13.93
N ALA A 71 -25.82 -6.54 12.73
CA ALA A 71 -25.07 -6.62 11.47
C ALA A 71 -24.23 -5.37 11.23
N PHE A 72 -24.73 -4.20 11.62
CA PHE A 72 -23.98 -2.94 11.54
C PHE A 72 -22.77 -2.94 12.48
N ILE A 73 -22.95 -3.33 13.74
CA ILE A 73 -21.86 -3.42 14.73
C ILE A 73 -20.83 -4.47 14.30
N GLY A 74 -21.26 -5.62 13.78
CA GLY A 74 -20.37 -6.63 13.21
C GLY A 74 -19.53 -6.10 12.04
N SER A 75 -20.14 -5.29 11.17
CA SER A 75 -19.44 -4.64 10.06
C SER A 75 -18.41 -3.61 10.53
N CYS A 76 -18.73 -2.83 11.58
CA CYS A 76 -17.78 -1.92 12.21
C CYS A 76 -16.58 -2.65 12.85
N ILE A 77 -16.84 -3.79 13.50
CA ILE A 77 -15.77 -4.62 14.09
C ILE A 77 -14.89 -5.23 13.00
N ASN A 78 -15.48 -5.77 11.92
CA ASN A 78 -14.74 -6.29 10.76
C ASN A 78 -13.83 -5.20 10.16
N PHE A 79 -14.36 -3.99 9.95
CA PHE A 79 -13.57 -2.86 9.45
C PHE A 79 -12.37 -2.53 10.35
N LEU A 80 -12.56 -2.49 11.67
CA LEU A 80 -11.46 -2.25 12.62
C LEU A 80 -10.41 -3.36 12.58
N ILE A 81 -10.80 -4.61 12.38
CA ILE A 81 -9.88 -5.75 12.32
C ILE A 81 -9.08 -5.74 11.01
N VAL A 82 -9.73 -5.48 9.87
CA VAL A 82 -9.05 -5.30 8.58
C VAL A 82 -8.03 -4.17 8.68
N ALA A 83 -8.42 -3.02 9.26
CA ALA A 83 -7.51 -1.91 9.48
C ALA A 83 -6.34 -2.28 10.40
N ALA A 84 -6.59 -3.05 11.48
CA ALA A 84 -5.55 -3.51 12.38
C ALA A 84 -4.57 -4.50 11.72
N ILE A 85 -5.06 -5.41 10.86
CA ILE A 85 -4.23 -6.36 10.11
C ILE A 85 -3.36 -5.62 9.10
N VAL A 86 -3.93 -4.72 8.30
CA VAL A 86 -3.18 -3.91 7.33
C VAL A 86 -2.12 -3.08 8.05
N PHE A 87 -2.47 -2.45 9.18
CA PHE A 87 -1.54 -1.70 10.00
C PHE A 87 -0.42 -2.58 10.57
N ALA A 88 -0.73 -3.78 11.06
CA ALA A 88 0.27 -4.73 11.55
C ALA A 88 1.25 -5.16 10.46
N ILE A 89 0.78 -5.34 9.23
CA ILE A 89 1.60 -5.70 8.08
C ILE A 89 2.50 -4.54 7.67
N VAL A 90 1.97 -3.32 7.52
CA VAL A 90 2.79 -2.13 7.25
C VAL A 90 3.84 -1.92 8.35
N LYS A 91 3.46 -2.09 9.61
CA LYS A 91 4.39 -2.03 10.74
C LYS A 91 5.46 -3.12 10.68
N ALA A 92 5.12 -4.33 10.24
CA ALA A 92 6.07 -5.42 10.07
C ALA A 92 7.05 -5.13 8.93
N PHE A 93 6.57 -4.60 7.80
CA PHE A 93 7.41 -4.16 6.68
C PHE A 93 8.35 -3.02 7.08
N ASN A 94 7.83 -1.97 7.72
CA ASN A 94 8.64 -0.84 8.20
C ASN A 94 9.70 -1.32 9.20
N LYS A 95 9.34 -2.24 10.09
CA LYS A 95 10.28 -2.83 11.06
C LYS A 95 11.30 -3.76 10.41
N ALA A 96 10.92 -4.50 9.37
CA ALA A 96 11.82 -5.36 8.62
C ALA A 96 12.83 -4.56 7.80
N GLN A 97 12.41 -3.44 7.20
CA GLN A 97 13.33 -2.47 6.59
C GLN A 97 14.28 -1.87 7.63
N GLU A 98 13.76 -1.38 8.77
CA GLU A 98 14.62 -0.83 9.82
C GLU A 98 15.64 -1.86 10.35
N ILE A 99 15.23 -3.13 10.48
CA ILE A 99 16.14 -4.23 10.86
C ILE A 99 17.12 -4.54 9.73
N GLY A 100 16.68 -4.51 8.46
CA GLY A 100 17.54 -4.66 7.29
C GLY A 100 18.63 -3.59 7.21
N ASP A 101 18.26 -2.32 7.40
CA ASP A 101 19.18 -1.18 7.41
C ASP A 101 20.17 -1.26 8.58
N ARG A 102 19.71 -1.73 9.74
CA ARG A 102 20.55 -1.91 10.94
C ARG A 102 21.49 -3.12 10.84
N LEU A 103 21.08 -4.19 10.14
CA LEU A 103 21.89 -5.40 9.94
C LEU A 103 22.85 -5.27 8.75
N ALA A 104 22.50 -4.47 7.74
CA ALA A 104 23.33 -4.24 6.56
C ALA A 104 24.57 -3.39 6.88
N GLY A 105 24.61 -2.66 8.01
CA GLY A 105 25.72 -1.75 8.31
C GLY A 105 25.97 -0.71 7.21
N ALA A 106 25.00 -0.54 6.30
CA ALA A 106 25.05 0.35 5.19
C ALA A 106 24.51 1.68 5.68
N THR A 107 25.37 2.69 5.66
CA THR A 107 24.93 4.02 5.23
C THR A 107 23.88 3.82 4.15
N ALA A 108 22.68 4.31 4.41
CA ALA A 108 21.60 4.40 3.45
C ALA A 108 22.18 4.69 2.05
N GLU A 109 22.17 3.67 1.20
CA GLU A 109 21.92 3.85 -0.23
C GLU A 109 20.39 3.92 -0.41
N GLU A 110 19.75 4.71 0.45
CA GLU A 110 18.64 5.54 0.01
C GLU A 110 19.36 6.60 -0.81
N ALA A 111 19.15 6.58 -2.13
CA ALA A 111 19.74 7.52 -3.09
C ALA A 111 20.05 8.84 -2.40
N ALA A 112 21.34 9.13 -2.18
CA ALA A 112 21.73 10.44 -1.69
C ALA A 112 21.03 11.44 -2.62
N PRO A 113 20.28 12.43 -2.09
CA PRO A 113 19.60 13.39 -2.94
C PRO A 113 20.63 13.91 -3.93
N ALA A 114 20.34 13.70 -5.22
CA ALA A 114 21.31 13.96 -6.28
C ALA A 114 21.89 15.36 -6.06
N PRO A 115 23.24 15.50 -6.00
CA PRO A 115 23.86 16.76 -5.65
C PRO A 115 23.36 17.86 -6.58
N VAL A 116 22.66 18.83 -5.99
CA VAL A 116 22.01 19.91 -6.73
C VAL A 116 23.09 20.88 -7.23
N CYS A 117 22.98 21.26 -8.50
CA CYS A 117 23.89 22.26 -9.06
C CYS A 117 23.71 23.62 -8.38
N PRO A 118 24.78 24.26 -7.83
CA PRO A 118 24.68 25.58 -7.19
C PRO A 118 24.24 26.73 -8.11
N TYR A 119 24.34 26.55 -9.43
CA TYR A 119 24.07 27.60 -10.42
C TYR A 119 22.68 27.49 -11.05
N CYS A 120 22.23 26.27 -11.34
CA CYS A 120 20.96 26.03 -12.04
C CYS A 120 19.90 25.31 -11.21
N LEU A 121 20.24 24.87 -9.98
CA LEU A 121 19.33 24.19 -9.05
C LEU A 121 18.74 22.87 -9.57
N GLU A 122 19.24 22.36 -10.70
CA GLU A 122 18.85 21.08 -11.26
C GLU A 122 19.64 19.93 -10.62
N GLU A 123 19.04 18.74 -10.57
CA GLU A 123 19.66 17.51 -10.10
C GLU A 123 20.81 17.10 -11.04
N VAL A 124 21.98 16.84 -10.47
CA VAL A 124 23.14 16.38 -11.23
C VAL A 124 23.56 14.99 -10.79
N HIS A 125 23.98 14.17 -11.75
CA HIS A 125 24.60 12.88 -11.47
C HIS A 125 25.79 13.00 -10.51
N GLU A 126 25.89 12.06 -9.58
CA GLU A 126 26.97 11.98 -8.62
C GLU A 126 28.34 11.89 -9.33
N GLY A 127 29.27 12.78 -8.96
CA GLY A 127 30.61 12.84 -9.57
C GLY A 127 30.71 13.66 -10.86
N ALA A 128 29.66 14.35 -11.31
CA ALA A 128 29.74 15.21 -12.48
C ALA A 128 30.69 16.41 -12.23
N THR A 129 31.67 16.59 -13.10
CA THR A 129 32.58 17.76 -13.08
C THR A 129 31.98 18.99 -13.78
N LYS A 130 30.94 18.78 -14.60
CA LYS A 130 30.25 19.80 -15.36
C LYS A 130 28.76 19.54 -15.35
N CYS A 131 27.96 20.57 -15.12
CA CYS A 131 26.51 20.45 -15.17
C CYS A 131 26.01 20.27 -16.61
N CYS A 132 25.15 19.27 -16.86
CA CYS A 132 24.53 19.03 -18.17
C CYS A 132 23.53 20.12 -18.60
N HIS A 133 22.94 20.85 -17.64
CA HIS A 133 21.91 21.85 -17.92
C HIS A 133 22.49 23.23 -18.21
N CYS A 134 23.42 23.72 -17.38
CA CYS A 134 24.00 25.06 -17.52
C CYS A 134 25.47 25.08 -17.97
N GLY A 135 26.14 23.93 -18.04
CA GLY A 135 27.53 23.85 -18.49
C GLY A 135 28.57 24.47 -17.53
N SER A 136 28.16 24.88 -16.32
CA SER A 136 29.09 25.37 -15.30
C SER A 136 29.91 24.23 -14.71
N GLU A 137 31.14 24.54 -14.30
CA GLU A 137 31.97 23.61 -13.53
C GLU A 137 31.40 23.47 -12.13
N LEU A 138 31.18 22.23 -11.69
CA LEU A 138 30.68 21.96 -10.35
C LEU A 138 31.87 21.93 -9.38
N PRO A 139 31.77 22.60 -8.21
CA PRO A 139 32.80 22.46 -7.19
C PRO A 139 32.85 20.98 -6.78
N ARG A 140 34.02 20.34 -6.95
CA ARG A 140 34.21 18.94 -6.53
C ARG A 140 33.89 18.84 -5.03
N ALA A 141 32.89 18.03 -4.70
CA ALA A 141 32.70 17.52 -3.35
C ALA A 141 33.82 16.54 -2.99
#